data_AF-A0A3D0XEF4-F1
#
_entry.id   AF-A0A3D0XEF4-F1
#
_cell.length_a   1.000
_cell.length_b   1.000
_cell.length_c   1.000
_cell.angle_alpha   90.00
_cell.angle_beta   90.00
_cell.angle_gamma   90.00
#
_symmetry.space_group_name_H-M   'P 1'
#
loop_
_entity.id
_entity.type
_entity.pdbx_description
1 polymer ?
#
loop_
_entity_poly.entity_id
_entity_poly.type
_entity_poly.pdbx_seq_one_letter_code
_entity_poly.pdbx_strand_id
1 'polypeptide(L)' 'GSGDVLAGMTASLVAQGAELFEAASAAVYLHGLAGDIAAEKLGKISMLPTDLIDCIPLAYERCKIL' A
#
# COMPACT_ATOMS: atom_id res chain seq x y z
N GLY A 1 9.27 8.54 -2.63
CA GLY A 1 8.06 9.27 -2.22
C GLY A 1 6.90 8.30 -2.06
N SER A 2 5.80 8.70 -1.40
CA SER A 2 4.62 7.84 -1.24
C SER A 2 3.99 7.47 -2.60
N GLY A 3 3.99 8.41 -3.56
CA GLY A 3 3.58 8.15 -4.94
C GLY A 3 4.43 7.08 -5.65
N ASP A 4 5.75 7.03 -5.40
CA ASP A 4 6.63 6.00 -5.97
C ASP A 4 6.28 4.60 -5.41
N VAL A 5 5.92 4.53 -4.12
CA VAL A 5 5.44 3.29 -3.50
C VAL A 5 4.14 2.85 -4.13
N LEU A 6 3.16 3.75 -4.30
CA LEU A 6 1.90 3.44 -4.96
C LEU A 6 2.12 2.95 -6.41
N ALA A 7 2.97 3.64 -7.18
CA ALA A 7 3.28 3.25 -8.55
C ALA A 7 3.92 1.85 -8.61
N GLY A 8 4.86 1.55 -7.70
CA GLY A 8 5.48 0.23 -7.58
C GLY A 8 4.49 -0.87 -7.20
N MET A 9 3.56 -0.59 -6.27
CA MET A 9 2.49 -1.52 -5.90
C MET A 9 1.57 -1.83 -7.09
N THR A 10 1.12 -0.81 -7.81
CA THR A 10 0.29 -0.97 -9.02
C THR A 10 1.03 -1.80 -10.07
N ALA A 11 2.29 -1.46 -10.37
CA ALA A 11 3.10 -2.18 -11.36
C ALA A 11 3.31 -3.65 -10.95
N SER A 12 3.54 -3.92 -9.67
CA SER A 12 3.70 -5.28 -9.14
C SER A 12 2.44 -6.13 -9.31
N LEU A 13 1.25 -5.56 -9.06
CA LEU A 13 -0.02 -6.27 -9.25
C LEU A 13 -0.30 -6.56 -10.72
N VAL A 14 -0.03 -5.59 -11.61
CA VAL A 14 -0.12 -5.80 -13.07
C VAL A 14 0.85 -6.90 -13.52
N ALA A 15 2.09 -6.89 -13.01
CA ALA A 15 3.09 -7.91 -13.34
C ALA A 15 2.71 -9.32 -12.85
N GLN A 16 1.87 -9.43 -11.83
CA GLN A 16 1.29 -10.69 -11.35
C GLN A 16 0.06 -11.16 -12.15
N GLY A 17 -0.36 -10.39 -13.15
CA GLY A 17 -1.47 -10.75 -14.05
C GLY A 17 -2.83 -10.17 -13.66
N ALA A 18 -2.88 -9.20 -12.74
CA ALA A 18 -4.11 -8.48 -12.46
C ALA A 18 -4.47 -7.55 -13.63
N GLU A 19 -5.77 -7.46 -13.94
CA GLU A 19 -6.31 -6.47 -14.88
C GLU A 19 -6.02 -5.05 -14.41
N LEU A 20 -5.84 -4.11 -15.35
CA LEU A 20 -5.29 -2.78 -15.06
C LEU A 20 -6.12 -2.00 -14.02
N PHE A 21 -7.44 -2.06 -14.13
CA PHE A 21 -8.34 -1.33 -13.25
C PHE A 21 -8.34 -1.92 -11.83
N GLU A 22 -8.36 -3.25 -11.73
CA GLU A 22 -8.31 -4.03 -10.49
C GLU A 22 -6.96 -3.84 -9.80
N ALA A 23 -5.85 -3.87 -10.54
CA ALA A 23 -4.51 -3.63 -10.02
C ALA A 23 -4.38 -2.22 -9.43
N ALA A 24 -4.83 -1.19 -10.15
CA ALA A 24 -4.82 0.19 -9.66
C ALA A 24 -5.72 0.34 -8.42
N SER A 25 -6.92 -0.24 -8.45
CA SER A 25 -7.88 -0.17 -7.34
C SER A 25 -7.34 -0.85 -6.08
N ALA A 26 -6.79 -2.06 -6.22
CA ALA A 26 -6.19 -2.79 -5.11
C ALA A 26 -4.94 -2.09 -4.56
N ALA A 27 -4.07 -1.58 -5.43
CA ALA A 27 -2.87 -0.84 -5.01
C ALA A 27 -3.22 0.41 -4.20
N VAL A 28 -4.17 1.24 -4.68
CA VAL A 28 -4.60 2.46 -3.97
C VAL A 28 -5.22 2.12 -2.62
N TYR A 29 -6.05 1.08 -2.57
CA TYR A 29 -6.68 0.64 -1.33
C TYR A 29 -5.65 0.16 -0.30
N LEU A 30 -4.75 -0.75 -0.70
CA LEU A 30 -3.69 -1.29 0.16
C LEU A 30 -2.70 -0.21 0.59
N HIS A 31 -2.36 0.72 -0.30
CA HIS A 31 -1.49 1.85 0.02
C HIS A 31 -2.10 2.77 1.08
N GLY A 32 -3.39 3.12 0.92
CA GLY A 32 -4.13 3.91 1.91
C GLY A 32 -4.21 3.21 3.26
N LEU A 33 -4.57 1.92 3.26
CA LEU A 33 -4.65 1.12 4.48
C LEU A 33 -3.29 1.00 5.20
N ALA A 34 -2.20 0.79 4.46
CA ALA A 34 -0.84 0.79 5.02
C ALA A 34 -0.48 2.16 5.62
N GLY A 35 -0.87 3.25 4.96
CA GLY A 35 -0.71 4.61 5.47
C GLY A 35 -1.50 4.87 6.76
N ASP A 36 -2.74 4.39 6.86
CA ASP A 36 -3.55 4.51 8.07
C ASP A 36 -2.93 3.72 9.24
N ILE A 37 -2.44 2.50 8.98
CA ILE A 37 -1.73 1.70 9.99
C ILE A 37 -0.45 2.40 10.46
N ALA A 38 0.33 2.97 9.53
CA ALA A 38 1.55 3.71 9.87
C ALA A 38 1.20 4.96 10.70
N ALA A 39 0.13 5.67 10.34
CA ALA A 39 -0.35 6.83 11.08
C ALA A 39 -0.86 6.49 12.49
N GLU A 40 -1.46 5.31 12.70
CA GLU A 40 -1.82 4.81 14.04
C GLU A 40 -0.59 4.64 14.93
N LYS A 41 0.56 4.26 14.37
CA LYS A 41 1.80 3.98 15.11
C LYS A 41 2.68 5.21 15.32
N LEU A 42 2.79 6.07 14.32
CA LEU A 42 3.80 7.13 14.23
C LEU A 42 3.20 8.54 14.16
N GLY A 43 1.88 8.65 13.99
CA GLY A 43 1.19 9.89 13.69
C GLY A 43 1.24 10.25 12.20
N LYS A 44 0.46 11.27 11.81
CA LYS A 44 0.29 11.68 10.41
C LYS A 44 1.35 12.65 9.90
N ILE A 45 1.97 13.41 10.81
CA ILE A 45 2.93 14.45 10.46
C ILE A 45 4.32 13.83 10.36
N SER A 46 5.05 14.17 9.30
CA SER A 46 6.42 13.67 9.04
C SER A 46 6.53 12.16 8.84
N MET A 47 5.43 11.47 8.53
CA MET A 47 5.45 10.06 8.16
C MET A 47 6.20 9.86 6.84
N LEU A 48 7.14 8.92 6.83
CA LEU A 48 7.99 8.62 5.68
C LEU A 48 7.34 7.56 4.78
N PRO A 49 7.64 7.55 3.47
CA PRO A 49 7.23 6.46 2.59
C PRO A 49 7.71 5.08 3.05
N THR A 50 8.85 5.00 3.74
CA THR A 50 9.38 3.75 4.30
C THR A 50 8.52 3.23 5.46
N ASP A 51 7.97 4.12 6.29
CA ASP A 51 7.07 3.74 7.37
C ASP A 51 5.79 3.07 6.84
N LEU A 52 5.32 3.56 5.67
CA LEU A 52 4.21 2.96 4.94
C LEU A 52 4.59 1.58 4.37
N ILE A 53 5.78 1.44 3.78
CA ILE A 53 6.29 0.15 3.26
C ILE A 53 6.28 -0.92 4.36
N ASP A 54 6.75 -0.57 5.55
CA ASP A 54 6.78 -1.49 6.71
C ASP A 54 5.38 -1.95 7.16
N CYS A 55 4.33 -1.22 6.76
CA CYS A 55 2.94 -1.54 7.08
C CYS A 55 2.19 -2.26 5.95
N ILE A 56 2.78 -2.42 4.76
CA ILE A 56 2.14 -3.14 3.63
C ILE A 56 1.75 -4.58 4.01
N PRO A 57 2.61 -5.41 4.65
CA PRO A 57 2.22 -6.78 5.00
C PRO A 57 0.98 -6.85 5.91
N LEU A 58 0.87 -5.92 6.86
CA LEU A 58 -0.29 -5.83 7.76
C LEU A 58 -1.56 -5.39 7.01
N ALA A 59 -1.42 -4.54 5.98
CA ALA A 59 -2.55 -4.17 5.12
C ALA A 59 -3.08 -5.40 4.35
N TYR A 60 -2.18 -6.25 3.84
CA TYR A 60 -2.56 -7.53 3.20
C TYR A 60 -3.28 -8.47 4.17
N GLU A 61 -2.76 -8.62 5.39
CA GLU A 61 -3.37 -9.46 6.44
C GLU A 61 -4.76 -8.96 6.84
N ARG A 62 -4.94 -7.63 7.02
CA ARG A 62 -6.26 -7.03 7.32
C ARG A 62 -7.28 -7.29 6.19
N CYS A 63 -6.84 -7.41 4.95
CA CYS A 63 -7.69 -7.73 3.81
C CYS A 63 -7.96 -9.23 3.63
N LYS A 64 -7.36 -10.10 4.48
CA LYS A 64 -7.36 -11.56 4.31
C LYS A 64 -6.81 -12.02 2.95
N ILE A 65 -5.84 -11.30 2.41
CA ILE A 65 -5.18 -11.66 1.14
C ILE A 65 -4.04 -12.67 1.38
N LEU A 66 -3.70 -12.95 2.64
CA LEU A 66 -2.86 -14.04 3.14
C LEU A 66 -3.48 -14.55 4.46
#